data_AF-A0A2W4NUT2-F1
#
_entry.id   AF-A0A2W4NUT2-F1
#
_cell.length_a   1.000
_cell.length_b   1.000
_cell.length_c   1.000
_cell.angle_alpha   90.00
_cell.angle_beta   90.00
_cell.angle_gamma   90.00
#
_symmetry.space_group_name_H-M   'P 1'
#
loop_
_entity.id
_entity.type
_entity.pdbx_description
1 polymer ?
#
loop_
_entity_poly.entity_id
_entity_poly.type
_entity_poly.pdbx_seq_one_letter_code
_entity_poly.pdbx_strand_id
1 'polypeptide(L)'
;DLNARQALLARIQIRAGTTIVHSWEAWGKEPQAELLDETGSVGHSPAATAAWLRAAQGHASLCEARARAQRYLERAALATGDGAVGVMPTAWPIDRFEQSFSLYVLLIAGLLDHPALADVVAQQVQSLERAMRPNGIGYSDYFAPDGDDTAAACAVLASRGQPGYLSALDHFAVGDYFCAWQGELQAATSVTSHAIHALRLAGGEFERAAEALLKQQCENGRWVGDKWNRSWVYTTSQALIALSGHAPEARIQSAIDALLKGQHDCGAWGDPAPSGEETAYATLALRSLQRDGTLPAYANEALQRGERWLADPQRAFDGEDVAYWLAKEPYRPRRLARLWELAALAAAHLG
;
A
#
# COMPACT_ATOMS: atom_id res chain seq x y z
N ASP A 1 -14.25 21.44 -13.68
CA ASP A 1 -13.87 22.09 -14.94
C ASP A 1 -13.81 21.05 -16.06
N LEU A 2 -14.79 21.06 -16.97
CA LEU A 2 -14.89 20.10 -18.08
C LEU A 2 -13.79 20.32 -19.13
N ASN A 3 -13.29 21.55 -19.28
CA ASN A 3 -12.31 21.91 -20.30
C ASN A 3 -10.91 21.44 -19.91
N ALA A 4 -10.52 21.57 -18.63
CA ALA A 4 -9.26 21.03 -18.11
C ALA A 4 -9.16 19.51 -18.27
N ARG A 5 -10.28 18.79 -18.05
CA ARG A 5 -10.36 17.34 -18.20
C ARG A 5 -10.18 16.87 -19.65
N GLN A 6 -10.84 17.54 -20.60
CA GLN A 6 -10.72 17.22 -22.02
C GLN A 6 -9.30 17.47 -22.54
N ALA A 7 -8.65 18.55 -22.09
CA ALA A 7 -7.26 18.86 -22.43
C ALA A 7 -6.28 17.81 -21.90
N LEU A 8 -6.52 17.25 -20.70
CA LEU A 8 -5.72 16.17 -20.14
C LEU A 8 -5.87 14.87 -20.95
N LEU A 9 -7.12 14.48 -21.28
CA LEU A 9 -7.41 13.26 -22.03
C LEU A 9 -6.80 13.28 -23.45
N ALA A 10 -6.72 14.45 -24.09
CA ALA A 10 -6.11 14.59 -25.41
C ALA A 10 -4.60 14.34 -25.44
N ARG A 11 -3.94 14.33 -24.27
CA ARG A 11 -2.49 14.18 -24.13
C ARG A 11 -2.05 12.81 -23.62
N ILE A 12 -3.00 11.96 -23.23
CA ILE A 12 -2.72 10.66 -22.60
C ILE A 12 -3.08 9.53 -23.57
N GLN A 13 -2.17 8.58 -23.71
CA GLN A 13 -2.45 7.35 -24.46
C GLN A 13 -3.43 6.48 -23.66
N ILE A 14 -4.67 6.40 -24.14
CA ILE A 14 -5.71 5.54 -23.58
C ILE A 14 -5.45 4.11 -24.03
N ARG A 15 -5.13 3.22 -23.10
CA ARG A 15 -4.96 1.78 -23.33
C ARG A 15 -5.35 0.98 -22.09
N ALA A 16 -5.64 -0.31 -22.27
CA ALA A 16 -5.85 -1.24 -21.17
C ALA A 16 -4.71 -1.21 -20.13
N GLY A 17 -5.03 -1.51 -18.87
CA GLY A 17 -4.05 -1.61 -17.79
C GLY A 17 -3.41 -0.27 -17.39
N THR A 18 -4.06 0.87 -17.62
CA THR A 18 -3.54 2.19 -17.21
C THR A 18 -4.44 2.87 -16.18
N THR A 19 -3.87 3.80 -15.41
CA THR A 19 -4.59 4.56 -14.37
C THR A 19 -5.78 5.34 -14.91
N ILE A 20 -5.70 5.88 -16.13
CA ILE A 20 -6.79 6.69 -16.69
C ILE A 20 -8.06 5.89 -16.99
N VAL A 21 -7.91 4.62 -17.37
CA VAL A 21 -9.05 3.73 -17.67
C VAL A 21 -9.66 3.13 -16.39
N HIS A 22 -8.97 3.19 -15.25
CA HIS A 22 -9.54 2.79 -13.96
C HIS A 22 -10.81 3.59 -13.64
N SER A 23 -10.88 4.87 -14.03
CA SER A 23 -12.05 5.76 -13.86
C SER A 23 -12.81 6.01 -15.16
N TRP A 24 -12.83 5.02 -16.08
CA TRP A 24 -13.49 5.14 -17.38
C TRP A 24 -14.98 5.49 -17.27
N GLU A 25 -15.70 5.02 -16.25
CA GLU A 25 -17.11 5.35 -16.01
C GLU A 25 -17.39 6.86 -15.93
N ALA A 26 -16.38 7.65 -15.57
CA ALA A 26 -16.54 9.07 -15.38
C ALA A 26 -16.41 9.88 -16.68
N TRP A 27 -15.74 9.36 -17.73
CA TRP A 27 -15.46 10.10 -18.99
C TRP A 27 -15.71 9.32 -20.28
N GLY A 28 -15.63 7.99 -20.21
CA GLY A 28 -15.81 7.09 -21.32
C GLY A 28 -17.19 7.19 -21.94
N LYS A 29 -17.26 7.01 -23.25
CA LYS A 29 -18.50 7.05 -24.02
C LYS A 29 -18.61 5.85 -24.94
N GLU A 30 -17.58 5.65 -25.75
CA GLU A 30 -17.54 4.59 -26.75
C GLU A 30 -16.82 3.35 -26.20
N PRO A 31 -17.51 2.19 -26.12
CA PRO A 31 -16.91 0.95 -25.66
C PRO A 31 -15.99 0.39 -26.75
N GLN A 32 -14.69 0.32 -26.45
CA GLN A 32 -13.68 -0.32 -27.29
C GLN A 32 -13.20 -1.60 -26.62
N ALA A 33 -13.05 -2.69 -27.39
CA ALA A 33 -12.63 -3.99 -26.85
C ALA A 33 -11.20 -3.94 -26.29
N GLU A 34 -10.37 -3.06 -26.86
CA GLU A 34 -8.96 -2.80 -26.53
C GLU A 34 -8.77 -2.15 -25.15
N LEU A 35 -9.86 -1.71 -24.52
CA LEU A 35 -9.86 -1.20 -23.14
C LEU A 35 -9.87 -2.33 -22.11
N LEU A 36 -10.23 -3.55 -22.51
CA LEU A 36 -10.20 -4.72 -21.63
C LEU A 36 -8.78 -5.27 -21.58
N ASP A 37 -8.19 -5.33 -20.39
CA ASP A 37 -6.94 -6.04 -20.15
C ASP A 37 -7.15 -7.57 -20.13
N GLU A 38 -6.10 -8.35 -19.88
CA GLU A 38 -6.15 -9.82 -19.86
C GLU A 38 -7.12 -10.38 -18.82
N THR A 39 -7.37 -9.65 -17.73
CA THR A 39 -8.37 -10.04 -16.73
C THR A 39 -9.80 -9.92 -17.27
N GLY A 40 -10.00 -9.21 -18.39
CA GLY A 40 -11.30 -8.88 -18.95
C GLY A 40 -11.92 -7.62 -18.35
N SER A 41 -11.13 -6.84 -17.60
CA SER A 41 -11.58 -5.63 -16.92
C SER A 41 -11.23 -4.37 -17.70
N VAL A 42 -11.98 -3.29 -17.44
CA VAL A 42 -11.54 -1.94 -17.77
C VAL A 42 -10.82 -1.37 -16.56
N GLY A 43 -9.49 -1.35 -16.61
CA GLY A 43 -8.64 -0.69 -15.61
C GLY A 43 -8.74 -1.25 -14.21
N HIS A 44 -8.99 -2.56 -14.06
CA HIS A 44 -9.13 -3.26 -12.78
C HIS A 44 -10.21 -2.67 -11.87
N SER A 45 -11.21 -2.02 -12.47
CA SER A 45 -12.27 -1.29 -11.78
C SER A 45 -13.62 -1.93 -12.11
N PRO A 46 -14.31 -2.54 -11.13
CA PRO A 46 -15.68 -3.03 -11.34
C PRO A 46 -16.64 -1.95 -11.82
N ALA A 47 -16.51 -0.71 -11.32
CA ALA A 47 -17.33 0.41 -11.75
C ALA A 47 -17.11 0.77 -13.24
N ALA A 48 -15.84 0.89 -13.66
CA ALA A 48 -15.49 1.16 -15.06
C ALA A 48 -15.94 0.03 -15.98
N THR A 49 -15.77 -1.22 -15.55
CA THR A 49 -16.14 -2.40 -16.32
C THR A 49 -17.66 -2.53 -16.47
N ALA A 50 -18.43 -2.23 -15.42
CA ALA A 50 -19.89 -2.19 -15.49
C ALA A 50 -20.39 -1.07 -16.41
N ALA A 51 -19.79 0.12 -16.34
CA ALA A 51 -20.11 1.22 -17.26
C ALA A 51 -19.80 0.85 -18.71
N TRP A 52 -18.65 0.21 -18.97
CA TRP A 52 -18.26 -0.26 -20.29
C TRP A 52 -19.24 -1.32 -20.82
N LEU A 53 -19.63 -2.28 -19.97
CA LEU A 53 -20.63 -3.31 -20.30
C LEU A 53 -21.96 -2.69 -20.71
N ARG A 54 -22.42 -1.67 -19.98
CA ARG A 54 -23.64 -0.93 -20.28
C ARG A 54 -23.53 -0.21 -21.62
N ALA A 55 -22.41 0.48 -21.88
CA ALA A 55 -22.17 1.15 -23.15
C ALA A 55 -22.10 0.17 -24.33
N ALA A 56 -21.54 -1.03 -24.13
CA ALA A 56 -21.41 -2.08 -25.14
C ALA A 56 -22.74 -2.81 -25.46
N GLN A 57 -23.86 -2.46 -24.82
CA GLN A 57 -25.15 -3.08 -25.12
C GLN A 57 -25.60 -2.76 -26.54
N GLY A 58 -26.13 -3.76 -27.26
CA GLY A 58 -26.52 -3.62 -28.67
C GLY A 58 -25.38 -3.70 -29.69
N HIS A 59 -24.11 -3.63 -29.27
CA HIS A 59 -22.97 -3.80 -30.17
C HIS A 59 -22.66 -5.28 -30.40
N ALA A 60 -23.19 -5.85 -31.49
CA ALA A 60 -23.01 -7.27 -31.82
C ALA A 60 -21.54 -7.68 -31.96
N SER A 61 -20.69 -6.80 -32.49
CA SER A 61 -19.24 -7.01 -32.61
C SER A 61 -18.51 -7.13 -31.27
N LEU A 62 -19.10 -6.66 -30.16
CA LEU A 62 -18.51 -6.70 -28.82
C LEU A 62 -19.01 -7.88 -27.97
N CYS A 63 -19.70 -8.86 -28.57
CA CYS A 63 -20.32 -9.97 -27.83
C CYS A 63 -19.33 -10.71 -26.91
N GLU A 64 -18.16 -11.08 -27.43
CA GLU A 64 -17.14 -11.79 -26.66
C GLU A 64 -16.51 -10.91 -25.57
N ALA A 65 -16.22 -9.64 -25.88
CA ALA A 65 -15.67 -8.68 -24.92
C ALA A 65 -16.63 -8.45 -23.75
N ARG A 66 -17.95 -8.33 -24.01
CA ARG A 66 -18.97 -8.28 -22.94
C ARG A 66 -18.98 -9.55 -22.10
N ALA A 67 -18.85 -10.73 -22.72
CA ALA A 67 -18.78 -11.97 -21.96
C ALA A 67 -17.55 -12.03 -21.04
N ARG A 68 -16.41 -11.48 -21.48
CA ARG A 68 -15.19 -11.35 -20.64
C ARG A 68 -15.40 -10.38 -19.48
N ALA A 69 -15.96 -9.20 -19.73
CA ALA A 69 -16.25 -8.20 -18.70
C ALA A 69 -17.28 -8.71 -17.67
N GLN A 70 -18.28 -9.47 -18.11
CA GLN A 70 -19.27 -10.08 -17.21
C GLN A 70 -18.61 -11.11 -16.28
N ARG A 71 -17.77 -12.01 -16.82
CA ARG A 71 -16.98 -12.96 -16.02
C ARG A 71 -16.02 -12.27 -15.06
N TYR A 72 -15.44 -11.14 -15.47
CA TYR A 72 -14.62 -10.33 -14.58
C TYR A 72 -15.42 -9.84 -13.37
N LEU A 73 -16.60 -9.25 -13.58
CA LEU A 73 -17.45 -8.75 -12.49
C LEU A 73 -17.89 -9.89 -11.55
N GLU A 74 -18.23 -11.05 -12.10
CA GLU A 74 -18.57 -12.24 -11.30
C GLU A 74 -17.42 -12.67 -10.38
N ARG A 75 -16.18 -12.70 -10.91
CA ARG A 75 -15.00 -13.03 -10.09
C ARG A 75 -14.65 -11.94 -9.08
N ALA A 76 -14.79 -10.67 -9.45
CA ALA A 76 -14.55 -9.55 -8.55
C ALA A 76 -15.53 -9.58 -7.36
N ALA A 77 -16.82 -9.87 -7.62
CA ALA A 77 -17.81 -10.09 -6.56
C ALA A 77 -17.44 -11.28 -5.67
N LEU A 78 -17.03 -12.41 -6.24
CA LEU A 78 -16.61 -13.58 -5.45
C LEU A 78 -15.39 -13.28 -4.56
N ALA A 79 -14.50 -12.40 -4.98
CA ALA A 79 -13.28 -12.06 -4.26
C ALA A 79 -13.53 -11.24 -2.98
N THR A 80 -14.71 -10.62 -2.81
CA THR A 80 -15.06 -9.90 -1.58
C THR A 80 -15.20 -10.84 -0.38
N GLY A 81 -15.54 -12.12 -0.63
CA GLY A 81 -15.76 -13.13 0.40
C GLY A 81 -17.02 -12.93 1.25
N ASP A 82 -17.89 -11.97 0.91
CA ASP A 82 -19.13 -11.69 1.64
C ASP A 82 -20.32 -12.55 1.18
N GLY A 83 -20.20 -13.21 0.02
CA GLY A 83 -21.29 -13.99 -0.59
C GLY A 83 -22.50 -13.15 -0.98
N ALA A 84 -22.40 -11.82 -0.90
CA ALA A 84 -23.47 -10.90 -1.18
C ALA A 84 -23.54 -10.62 -2.69
N VAL A 85 -24.74 -10.76 -3.25
CA VAL A 85 -24.96 -10.49 -4.67
C VAL A 85 -24.84 -8.99 -4.92
N GLY A 86 -23.98 -8.62 -5.87
CA GLY A 86 -23.84 -7.23 -6.32
C GLY A 86 -22.92 -6.36 -5.48
N VAL A 87 -22.23 -6.92 -4.49
CA VAL A 87 -21.12 -6.23 -3.81
C VAL A 87 -19.85 -6.43 -4.62
N MET A 88 -19.10 -5.34 -4.81
CA MET A 88 -17.88 -5.32 -5.62
C MET A 88 -16.76 -4.63 -4.83
N PRO A 89 -15.49 -5.06 -5.00
CA PRO A 89 -14.36 -4.31 -4.49
C PRO A 89 -14.16 -3.02 -5.29
N THR A 90 -13.42 -2.06 -4.74
CA THR A 90 -13.04 -0.83 -5.46
C THR A 90 -12.11 -1.11 -6.64
N ALA A 91 -11.18 -2.06 -6.46
CA ALA A 91 -10.23 -2.51 -7.46
C ALA A 91 -10.02 -4.04 -7.35
N TRP A 92 -9.89 -4.73 -8.49
CA TRP A 92 -9.57 -6.15 -8.54
C TRP A 92 -8.98 -6.54 -9.90
N PRO A 93 -8.05 -7.50 -9.99
CA PRO A 93 -7.27 -8.08 -8.89
C PRO A 93 -6.26 -7.09 -8.30
N ILE A 94 -5.79 -7.38 -7.08
CA ILE A 94 -4.74 -6.62 -6.36
C ILE A 94 -3.68 -7.57 -5.79
N ASP A 95 -3.46 -8.71 -6.46
CA ASP A 95 -2.66 -9.83 -5.96
C ASP A 95 -1.17 -9.49 -5.81
N ARG A 96 -0.61 -8.64 -6.69
CA ARG A 96 0.78 -8.20 -6.56
C ARG A 96 0.95 -7.12 -5.49
N PHE A 97 -0.07 -6.29 -5.27
CA PHE A 97 -0.08 -5.37 -4.13
C PHE A 97 -0.12 -6.16 -2.82
N GLU A 98 -1.04 -7.12 -2.68
CA GLU A 98 -1.10 -7.99 -1.52
C GLU A 98 0.21 -8.75 -1.33
N GLN A 99 0.82 -9.30 -2.38
CA GLN A 99 2.10 -10.02 -2.29
C GLN A 99 3.26 -9.12 -1.84
N SER A 100 3.46 -7.98 -2.52
CA SER A 100 4.57 -7.05 -2.26
C SER A 100 4.49 -6.50 -0.85
N PHE A 101 3.33 -5.98 -0.46
CA PHE A 101 3.13 -5.47 0.89
C PHE A 101 3.14 -6.58 1.94
N SER A 102 2.69 -7.80 1.62
CA SER A 102 2.76 -8.88 2.60
C SER A 102 4.19 -9.22 2.99
N LEU A 103 5.06 -9.35 1.99
CA LEU A 103 6.48 -9.59 2.23
C LEU A 103 7.16 -8.39 2.90
N TYR A 104 6.80 -7.17 2.51
CA TYR A 104 7.30 -5.96 3.15
C TYR A 104 6.89 -5.86 4.63
N VAL A 105 5.65 -6.22 4.98
CA VAL A 105 5.17 -6.27 6.37
C VAL A 105 5.95 -7.31 7.18
N LEU A 106 6.25 -8.47 6.61
CA LEU A 106 7.11 -9.46 7.28
C LEU A 106 8.54 -8.96 7.47
N LEU A 107 9.07 -8.16 6.53
CA LEU A 107 10.39 -7.53 6.65
C LEU A 107 10.44 -6.53 7.81
N ILE A 108 9.49 -5.60 7.89
CA ILE A 108 9.43 -4.61 8.99
C ILE A 108 9.11 -5.27 10.35
N ALA A 109 8.47 -6.45 10.34
CA ALA A 109 8.23 -7.24 11.54
C ALA A 109 9.47 -8.06 11.97
N GLY A 110 10.49 -8.18 11.12
CA GLY A 110 11.64 -9.05 11.38
C GLY A 110 11.35 -10.54 11.20
N LEU A 111 10.29 -10.87 10.47
CA LEU A 111 9.78 -12.23 10.29
C LEU A 111 10.04 -12.78 8.88
N LEU A 112 10.55 -11.97 7.95
CA LEU A 112 10.82 -12.41 6.57
C LEU A 112 11.75 -13.64 6.52
N ASP A 113 12.69 -13.75 7.47
CA ASP A 113 13.65 -14.86 7.59
C ASP A 113 13.28 -15.89 8.66
N HIS A 114 12.09 -15.78 9.26
CA HIS A 114 11.70 -16.66 10.35
C HIS A 114 11.55 -18.11 9.84
N PRO A 115 12.21 -19.12 10.47
CA PRO A 115 12.22 -20.49 9.97
C PRO A 115 10.84 -21.12 9.77
N ALA A 116 9.88 -20.78 10.64
CA ALA A 116 8.50 -21.29 10.52
C ALA A 116 7.75 -20.78 9.28
N LEU A 117 8.24 -19.72 8.62
CA LEU A 117 7.64 -19.13 7.42
C LEU A 117 8.46 -19.40 6.16
N ALA A 118 9.62 -20.06 6.27
CA ALA A 118 10.63 -20.14 5.22
C ALA A 118 10.08 -20.68 3.88
N ASP A 119 9.34 -21.79 3.91
CA ASP A 119 8.82 -22.43 2.68
C ASP A 119 7.86 -21.50 1.92
N VAL A 120 6.94 -20.86 2.64
CA VAL A 120 5.95 -19.96 2.04
C VAL A 120 6.61 -18.68 1.57
N VAL A 121 7.46 -18.07 2.40
CA VAL A 121 8.15 -16.82 2.06
C VAL A 121 9.07 -17.01 0.85
N ALA A 122 9.85 -18.09 0.79
CA ALA A 122 10.74 -18.37 -0.33
C ALA A 122 9.97 -18.46 -1.66
N GLN A 123 8.81 -19.14 -1.67
CA GLN A 123 7.97 -19.22 -2.86
C GLN A 123 7.42 -17.85 -3.27
N GLN A 124 6.99 -17.03 -2.30
CA GLN A 124 6.43 -15.70 -2.57
C GLN A 124 7.51 -14.73 -3.07
N VAL A 125 8.71 -14.74 -2.48
CA VAL A 125 9.85 -13.92 -2.94
C VAL A 125 10.26 -14.31 -4.35
N GLN A 126 10.37 -15.62 -4.66
CA GLN A 126 10.70 -16.07 -6.01
C GLN A 126 9.62 -15.70 -7.02
N SER A 127 8.35 -15.70 -6.62
CA SER A 127 7.26 -15.21 -7.48
C SER A 127 7.36 -13.70 -7.70
N LEU A 128 7.71 -12.93 -6.68
CA LEU A 128 7.86 -11.48 -6.75
C LEU A 128 9.03 -11.09 -7.66
N GLU A 129 10.20 -11.74 -7.49
CA GLU A 129 11.39 -11.54 -8.32
C GLU A 129 11.08 -11.76 -9.82
N ARG A 130 10.31 -12.79 -10.14
CA ARG A 130 9.87 -13.08 -11.52
C ARG A 130 8.88 -12.06 -12.07
N ALA A 131 8.12 -11.40 -11.20
CA ALA A 131 7.12 -10.40 -11.59
C ALA A 131 7.72 -9.00 -11.77
N MET A 132 8.82 -8.71 -11.05
CA MET A 132 9.54 -7.44 -11.17
C MET A 132 10.06 -7.20 -12.58
N ARG A 133 9.79 -6.00 -13.11
CA ARG A 133 10.24 -5.55 -14.43
C ARG A 133 11.25 -4.40 -14.25
N PRO A 134 12.04 -4.08 -15.28
CA PRO A 134 12.96 -2.93 -15.22
C PRO A 134 12.26 -1.61 -14.90
N ASN A 135 10.97 -1.47 -15.27
CA ASN A 135 10.16 -0.30 -14.99
C ASN A 135 9.22 -0.46 -13.78
N GLY A 136 9.50 -1.44 -12.91
CA GLY A 136 8.75 -1.69 -11.67
C GLY A 136 7.70 -2.78 -11.77
N ILE A 137 6.86 -2.84 -10.74
CA ILE A 137 5.69 -3.73 -10.62
C ILE A 137 4.47 -2.87 -10.31
N GLY A 138 3.27 -3.36 -10.68
CA GLY A 138 2.02 -2.74 -10.26
C GLY A 138 1.22 -3.72 -9.40
N TYR A 139 0.08 -3.28 -8.88
CA TYR A 139 -0.77 -4.11 -8.04
C TYR A 139 -1.33 -5.40 -8.69
N SER A 140 -1.16 -5.58 -10.01
CA SER A 140 -1.31 -6.85 -10.72
C SER A 140 -0.33 -6.96 -11.91
N ASP A 141 -0.19 -8.16 -12.50
CA ASP A 141 0.63 -8.37 -13.70
C ASP A 141 0.13 -7.64 -14.96
N TYR A 142 -1.13 -7.18 -14.95
CA TYR A 142 -1.83 -6.61 -16.09
C TYR A 142 -2.14 -5.12 -15.91
N PHE A 143 -1.62 -4.49 -14.85
CA PHE A 143 -1.75 -3.07 -14.60
C PHE A 143 -0.40 -2.36 -14.68
N ALA A 144 -0.45 -1.04 -14.89
CA ALA A 144 0.74 -0.20 -14.98
C ALA A 144 1.51 -0.24 -13.66
N PRO A 145 2.85 -0.39 -13.71
CA PRO A 145 3.68 -0.26 -12.53
C PRO A 145 3.48 1.05 -11.76
N ASP A 146 3.63 0.97 -10.44
CA ASP A 146 3.56 2.11 -9.53
C ASP A 146 4.73 2.11 -8.54
N GLY A 147 5.05 3.29 -8.03
CA GLY A 147 6.18 3.50 -7.14
C GLY A 147 6.00 2.89 -5.76
N ASP A 148 4.77 2.66 -5.30
CA ASP A 148 4.51 2.15 -3.95
C ASP A 148 4.79 0.64 -3.89
N ASP A 149 4.16 -0.11 -4.80
CA ASP A 149 4.37 -1.55 -4.96
C ASP A 149 5.82 -1.86 -5.36
N THR A 150 6.39 -1.03 -6.26
CA THR A 150 7.80 -1.16 -6.64
C THR A 150 8.72 -0.93 -5.44
N ALA A 151 8.47 0.07 -4.60
CA ALA A 151 9.29 0.32 -3.41
C ALA A 151 9.19 -0.81 -2.38
N ALA A 152 7.98 -1.29 -2.08
CA ALA A 152 7.78 -2.43 -1.20
C ALA A 152 8.52 -3.68 -1.71
N ALA A 153 8.40 -3.98 -3.01
CA ALA A 153 9.10 -5.09 -3.63
C ALA A 153 10.63 -4.93 -3.61
N CYS A 154 11.14 -3.74 -3.93
CA CYS A 154 12.56 -3.42 -3.87
C CYS A 154 13.12 -3.57 -2.45
N ALA A 155 12.40 -3.14 -1.41
CA ALA A 155 12.84 -3.33 -0.02
C ALA A 155 13.00 -4.82 0.33
N VAL A 156 12.05 -5.66 -0.08
CA VAL A 156 12.12 -7.12 0.13
C VAL A 156 13.32 -7.72 -0.59
N LEU A 157 13.51 -7.41 -1.88
CA LEU A 157 14.62 -7.97 -2.68
C LEU A 157 15.98 -7.44 -2.23
N ALA A 158 16.09 -6.16 -1.85
CA ALA A 158 17.30 -5.57 -1.30
C ALA A 158 17.71 -6.25 0.02
N SER A 159 16.75 -6.53 0.92
CA SER A 159 17.02 -7.27 2.17
C SER A 159 17.57 -8.69 1.94
N ARG A 160 17.37 -9.25 0.73
CA ARG A 160 17.87 -10.56 0.30
C ARG A 160 19.19 -10.49 -0.48
N GLY A 161 19.83 -9.32 -0.54
CA GLY A 161 21.07 -9.11 -1.30
C GLY A 161 20.87 -9.08 -2.81
N GLN A 162 19.66 -8.78 -3.29
CA GLN A 162 19.32 -8.65 -4.72
C GLN A 162 18.99 -7.18 -5.09
N PRO A 163 19.96 -6.25 -5.08
CA PRO A 163 19.71 -4.84 -5.36
C PRO A 163 19.46 -4.53 -6.85
N GLY A 164 19.53 -5.51 -7.75
CA GLY A 164 19.46 -5.31 -9.20
C GLY A 164 18.17 -4.67 -9.72
N TYR A 165 17.12 -4.63 -8.90
CA TYR A 165 15.82 -4.06 -9.25
C TYR A 165 15.63 -2.61 -8.74
N LEU A 166 16.59 -2.05 -7.99
CA LEU A 166 16.45 -0.70 -7.43
C LEU A 166 16.36 0.40 -8.48
N SER A 167 17.00 0.22 -9.64
CA SER A 167 16.87 1.17 -10.75
C SER A 167 15.44 1.31 -11.26
N ALA A 168 14.54 0.36 -10.91
CA ALA A 168 13.12 0.53 -11.18
C ALA A 168 12.53 1.75 -10.45
N LEU A 169 13.08 2.15 -9.30
CA LEU A 169 12.63 3.33 -8.55
C LEU A 169 12.95 4.65 -9.27
N ASP A 170 13.95 4.66 -10.17
CA ASP A 170 14.27 5.84 -10.98
C ASP A 170 13.08 6.27 -11.86
N HIS A 171 12.22 5.32 -12.24
CA HIS A 171 10.98 5.60 -12.98
C HIS A 171 9.92 6.33 -12.16
N PHE A 172 10.09 6.42 -10.84
CA PHE A 172 9.14 7.04 -9.91
C PHE A 172 9.76 8.22 -9.15
N ALA A 173 11.05 8.48 -9.32
CA ALA A 173 11.72 9.63 -8.74
C ALA A 173 11.23 10.94 -9.39
N VAL A 174 10.83 11.91 -8.58
CA VAL A 174 10.41 13.25 -8.99
C VAL A 174 11.10 14.29 -8.12
N GLY A 175 12.23 14.81 -8.57
CA GLY A 175 13.00 15.80 -7.83
C GLY A 175 13.57 15.23 -6.53
N ASP A 176 12.90 15.48 -5.41
CA ASP A 176 13.25 15.07 -4.05
C ASP A 176 12.19 14.17 -3.40
N TYR A 177 11.28 13.58 -4.16
CA TYR A 177 10.31 12.60 -3.66
C TYR A 177 10.08 11.47 -4.67
N PHE A 178 9.29 10.47 -4.28
CA PHE A 178 8.85 9.38 -5.16
C PHE A 178 7.33 9.40 -5.32
N CYS A 179 6.87 9.27 -6.57
CA CYS A 179 5.45 9.28 -6.92
C CYS A 179 4.90 7.85 -7.06
N ALA A 180 3.60 7.65 -6.84
CA ALA A 180 2.96 6.37 -7.16
C ALA A 180 2.88 6.19 -8.68
N TRP A 181 2.38 7.20 -9.40
CA TRP A 181 2.38 7.21 -10.87
C TRP A 181 2.91 8.52 -11.41
N GLN A 182 3.63 8.43 -12.53
CA GLN A 182 4.14 9.60 -13.24
C GLN A 182 3.00 10.56 -13.64
N GLY A 183 3.22 11.84 -13.37
CA GLY A 183 2.22 12.89 -13.63
C GLY A 183 1.08 12.97 -12.62
N GLU A 184 1.18 12.31 -11.45
CA GLU A 184 0.20 12.51 -10.39
C GLU A 184 0.24 13.94 -9.81
N LEU A 185 -0.91 14.41 -9.35
CA LEU A 185 -1.08 15.80 -8.88
C LEU A 185 -0.56 16.04 -7.47
N GLN A 186 -0.50 15.00 -6.65
CA GLN A 186 -0.19 15.07 -5.22
C GLN A 186 0.76 13.92 -4.89
N ALA A 187 1.90 14.26 -4.29
CA ALA A 187 2.84 13.27 -3.76
C ALA A 187 2.22 12.54 -2.57
N ALA A 188 2.57 11.27 -2.40
CA ALA A 188 2.18 10.46 -1.26
C ALA A 188 3.39 10.25 -0.34
N THR A 189 3.23 10.62 0.93
CA THR A 189 4.27 10.48 1.96
C THR A 189 4.64 9.02 2.19
N SER A 190 3.68 8.09 2.11
CA SER A 190 3.95 6.65 2.25
C SER A 190 4.87 6.13 1.15
N VAL A 191 4.62 6.52 -0.10
CA VAL A 191 5.40 6.07 -1.27
C VAL A 191 6.86 6.49 -1.14
N THR A 192 7.08 7.75 -0.79
CA THR A 192 8.44 8.25 -0.54
C THR A 192 9.09 7.54 0.64
N SER A 193 8.34 7.24 1.70
CA SER A 193 8.85 6.49 2.86
C SER A 193 9.29 5.07 2.49
N HIS A 194 8.49 4.34 1.71
CA HIS A 194 8.85 3.00 1.25
C HIS A 194 10.09 3.03 0.33
N ALA A 195 10.18 4.02 -0.56
CA ALA A 195 11.33 4.16 -1.45
C ALA A 195 12.63 4.46 -0.67
N ILE A 196 12.57 5.37 0.32
CA ILE A 196 13.70 5.61 1.23
C ILE A 196 14.10 4.33 1.96
N HIS A 197 13.13 3.57 2.47
CA HIS A 197 13.45 2.32 3.17
C HIS A 197 14.13 1.31 2.25
N ALA A 198 13.64 1.13 1.02
CA ALA A 198 14.26 0.26 0.03
C ALA A 198 15.70 0.69 -0.32
N LEU A 199 15.92 1.98 -0.55
CA LEU A 199 17.24 2.54 -0.84
C LEU A 199 18.19 2.38 0.34
N ARG A 200 17.73 2.64 1.57
CA ARG A 200 18.52 2.46 2.80
C ARG A 200 18.99 1.01 2.95
N LEU A 201 18.09 0.04 2.76
CA LEU A 201 18.42 -1.39 2.84
C LEU A 201 19.46 -1.83 1.80
N ALA A 202 19.48 -1.14 0.66
CA ALA A 202 20.43 -1.41 -0.41
C ALA A 202 21.74 -0.63 -0.34
N GLY A 203 21.86 0.34 0.58
CA GLY A 203 22.96 1.30 0.58
C GLY A 203 22.95 2.27 -0.61
N GLY A 204 21.77 2.57 -1.16
CA GLY A 204 21.56 3.58 -2.18
C GLY A 204 21.43 4.99 -1.60
N GLU A 205 21.41 6.01 -2.47
CA GLU A 205 21.26 7.41 -2.09
C GLU A 205 19.79 7.75 -1.82
N PHE A 206 19.50 8.33 -0.65
CA PHE A 206 18.12 8.68 -0.25
C PHE A 206 18.03 10.00 0.54
N GLU A 207 19.16 10.66 0.79
CA GLU A 207 19.34 11.84 1.65
C GLU A 207 18.39 12.96 1.25
N ARG A 208 18.32 13.27 -0.05
CA ARG A 208 17.45 14.34 -0.56
C ARG A 208 15.96 14.03 -0.30
N ALA A 209 15.56 12.77 -0.45
CA ALA A 209 14.20 12.34 -0.19
C ALA A 209 13.89 12.32 1.31
N ALA A 210 14.84 11.92 2.15
CA ALA A 210 14.72 11.98 3.60
C ALA A 210 14.59 13.44 4.10
N GLU A 211 15.37 14.37 3.56
CA GLU A 211 15.25 15.79 3.87
C GLU A 211 13.88 16.36 3.46
N ALA A 212 13.39 16.01 2.27
CA ALA A 212 12.06 16.41 1.81
C ALA A 212 10.95 15.83 2.70
N LEU A 213 11.07 14.55 3.08
CA LEU A 213 10.15 13.88 4.00
C LEU A 213 10.15 14.57 5.37
N LEU A 214 11.31 14.93 5.92
CA LEU A 214 11.42 15.64 7.19
C LEU A 214 10.76 17.02 7.20
N LYS A 215 10.75 17.72 6.06
CA LYS A 215 10.04 19.00 5.89
C LYS A 215 8.52 18.86 5.92
N GLN A 216 7.98 17.66 5.63
CA GLN A 216 6.54 17.37 5.68
C GLN A 216 6.03 17.05 7.09
N GLN A 217 6.93 16.81 8.05
CA GLN A 217 6.53 16.54 9.43
C GLN A 217 5.87 17.78 10.04
N CYS A 218 4.66 17.61 10.56
CA CYS A 218 3.90 18.64 11.25
C CYS A 218 4.58 19.04 12.57
N GLU A 219 4.24 20.22 13.09
CA GLU A 219 4.75 20.72 14.38
C GLU A 219 4.43 19.78 15.55
N ASN A 220 3.35 19.00 15.46
CA ASN A 220 2.96 18.01 16.46
C ASN A 220 3.68 16.65 16.28
N GLY A 221 4.68 16.56 15.41
CA GLY A 221 5.48 15.37 15.17
C GLY A 221 4.90 14.37 14.15
N ARG A 222 3.66 14.58 13.69
CA ARG A 222 2.97 13.65 12.79
C ARG A 222 3.31 13.89 11.32
N TRP A 223 3.19 12.85 10.52
CA TRP A 223 2.91 12.97 9.09
C TRP A 223 1.43 12.68 8.85
N VAL A 224 0.78 13.53 8.06
CA VAL A 224 -0.66 13.47 7.78
C VAL A 224 -0.91 13.75 6.30
N GLY A 225 -2.12 13.41 5.83
CA GLY A 225 -2.54 13.75 4.46
C GLY A 225 -1.97 12.84 3.38
N ASP A 226 -1.64 11.60 3.74
CA ASP A 226 -1.28 10.60 2.74
C ASP A 226 -2.47 10.28 1.81
N LYS A 227 -2.15 10.05 0.53
CA LYS A 227 -3.15 9.86 -0.51
C LYS A 227 -3.74 8.45 -0.53
N TRP A 228 -3.02 7.46 0.03
CA TRP A 228 -3.39 6.05 -0.03
C TRP A 228 -3.95 5.54 1.29
N ASN A 229 -3.67 6.22 2.39
CA ASN A 229 -4.17 5.85 3.70
C ASN A 229 -4.54 7.08 4.55
N ARG A 230 -5.75 7.10 5.11
CA ARG A 230 -6.22 8.22 5.94
C ARG A 230 -5.72 8.19 7.39
N SER A 231 -5.10 7.10 7.83
CA SER A 231 -4.54 6.98 9.18
C SER A 231 -3.25 7.79 9.30
N TRP A 232 -3.25 8.79 10.17
CA TRP A 232 -2.01 9.48 10.53
C TRP A 232 -1.02 8.53 11.22
N VAL A 233 -1.52 7.48 11.89
CA VAL A 233 -0.70 6.44 12.53
C VAL A 233 0.05 5.66 11.45
N TYR A 234 -0.62 5.25 10.36
CA TYR A 234 0.04 4.60 9.22
C TYR A 234 1.15 5.49 8.64
N THR A 235 0.83 6.72 8.26
CA THR A 235 1.80 7.60 7.58
C THR A 235 2.99 7.93 8.48
N THR A 236 2.74 8.22 9.77
CA THR A 236 3.80 8.49 10.74
C THR A 236 4.67 7.24 10.99
N SER A 237 4.06 6.05 11.02
CA SER A 237 4.76 4.78 11.18
C SER A 237 5.70 4.50 10.00
N GLN A 238 5.25 4.70 8.75
CA GLN A 238 6.11 4.52 7.58
C GLN A 238 7.29 5.51 7.57
N ALA A 239 7.04 6.78 7.93
CA ALA A 239 8.09 7.79 8.00
C ALA A 239 9.14 7.45 9.07
N LEU A 240 8.72 6.95 10.24
CA LEU A 240 9.64 6.49 11.29
C LEU A 240 10.53 5.33 10.83
N ILE A 241 9.95 4.33 10.15
CA ILE A 241 10.70 3.18 9.60
C ILE A 241 11.72 3.66 8.56
N ALA A 242 11.29 4.54 7.65
CA ALA A 242 12.14 5.08 6.59
C ALA A 242 13.32 5.90 7.13
N LEU A 243 13.09 6.73 8.15
CA LEU A 243 14.06 7.69 8.68
C LEU A 243 14.91 7.14 9.83
N SER A 244 14.69 5.89 10.24
CA SER A 244 15.41 5.27 11.36
C SER A 244 16.93 5.31 11.15
N GLY A 245 17.66 5.80 12.16
CA GLY A 245 19.11 5.92 12.15
C GLY A 245 19.68 7.03 11.24
N HIS A 246 18.84 7.78 10.53
CA HIS A 246 19.27 8.84 9.62
C HIS A 246 18.80 10.23 10.03
N ALA A 247 17.55 10.37 10.50
CA ALA A 247 16.99 11.67 10.85
C ALA A 247 17.55 12.24 12.16
N PRO A 248 17.50 13.58 12.35
CA PRO A 248 17.83 14.20 13.63
C PRO A 248 16.98 13.64 14.77
N GLU A 249 17.63 13.30 15.88
CA GLU A 249 17.01 12.63 17.03
C GLU A 249 15.73 13.33 17.52
N ALA A 250 15.74 14.66 17.62
CA ALA A 250 14.59 15.45 18.06
C ALA A 250 13.36 15.29 17.15
N ARG A 251 13.54 15.07 15.84
CA ARG A 251 12.44 14.87 14.89
C ARG A 251 11.81 13.48 15.06
N ILE A 252 12.64 12.47 15.28
CA ILE A 252 12.20 11.10 15.59
C ILE A 252 11.48 11.06 16.93
N GLN A 253 12.07 11.65 17.99
CA GLN A 253 11.44 11.74 19.31
C GLN A 253 10.07 12.43 19.24
N SER A 254 9.96 13.54 18.50
CA SER A 254 8.68 14.24 18.33
C SER A 254 7.60 13.35 17.68
N ALA A 255 7.96 12.50 16.72
CA ALA A 255 7.02 11.56 16.11
C ALA A 255 6.64 10.40 17.05
N ILE A 256 7.59 9.89 17.83
CA ILE A 256 7.34 8.89 18.87
C ILE A 256 6.40 9.47 19.94
N ASP A 257 6.65 10.69 20.40
CA ASP A 257 5.80 11.37 21.38
C ASP A 257 4.38 11.59 20.84
N ALA A 258 4.25 11.86 19.53
CA ALA A 258 2.95 11.96 18.86
C ALA A 258 2.18 10.63 18.88
N LEU A 259 2.87 9.50 18.64
CA LEU A 259 2.30 8.16 18.77
C LEU A 259 1.90 7.89 20.23
N LEU A 260 2.79 8.11 21.19
CA LEU A 260 2.52 7.89 22.62
C LEU A 260 1.31 8.70 23.11
N LYS A 261 1.22 9.98 22.71
CA LYS A 261 0.07 10.84 23.03
C LYS A 261 -1.23 10.35 22.38
N GLY A 262 -1.15 9.68 21.23
CA GLY A 262 -2.29 9.09 20.54
C GLY A 262 -2.69 7.70 21.02
N GLN A 263 -1.94 7.10 21.97
CA GLN A 263 -2.26 5.79 22.52
C GLN A 263 -3.41 5.89 23.52
N HIS A 264 -4.43 5.05 23.38
CA HIS A 264 -5.55 4.96 24.32
C HIS A 264 -5.12 4.38 25.67
N ASP A 265 -5.91 4.59 26.72
CA ASP A 265 -5.70 4.02 28.07
C ASP A 265 -5.64 2.48 28.07
N CYS A 266 -6.28 1.83 27.10
CA CYS A 266 -6.22 0.38 26.93
C CYS A 266 -4.94 -0.12 26.24
N GLY A 267 -4.10 0.76 25.69
CA GLY A 267 -2.83 0.42 25.03
C GLY A 267 -2.90 0.37 23.51
N ALA A 268 -4.08 0.42 22.91
CA ALA A 268 -4.23 0.46 21.46
C ALA A 268 -4.08 1.87 20.88
N TRP A 269 -3.93 1.90 19.56
CA TRP A 269 -4.10 3.09 18.74
C TRP A 269 -5.39 2.99 17.94
N GLY A 270 -5.96 4.16 17.64
CA GLY A 270 -6.99 4.31 16.63
C GLY A 270 -7.75 5.62 16.76
N ASP A 271 -8.42 6.05 15.69
CA ASP A 271 -9.16 7.32 15.66
C ASP A 271 -10.59 7.13 15.09
N PRO A 272 -11.67 7.37 15.87
CA PRO A 272 -11.68 7.80 17.27
C PRO A 272 -11.53 6.64 18.28
N ALA A 273 -11.69 5.40 17.85
CA ALA A 273 -11.72 4.22 18.71
C ALA A 273 -10.50 3.31 18.45
N PRO A 274 -10.09 2.48 19.42
CA PRO A 274 -9.09 1.44 19.23
C PRO A 274 -9.33 0.57 17.99
N SER A 275 -8.25 0.27 17.26
CA SER A 275 -8.27 -0.50 16.02
C SER A 275 -7.06 -1.42 15.96
N GLY A 276 -7.29 -2.67 15.53
CA GLY A 276 -6.21 -3.64 15.31
C GLY A 276 -5.18 -3.15 14.31
N GLU A 277 -5.65 -2.60 13.19
CA GLU A 277 -4.80 -2.16 12.09
C GLU A 277 -3.90 -0.97 12.48
N GLU A 278 -4.45 0.06 13.13
CA GLU A 278 -3.64 1.21 13.59
C GLU A 278 -2.70 0.83 14.75
N THR A 279 -3.13 -0.07 15.63
CA THR A 279 -2.25 -0.60 16.69
C THR A 279 -1.08 -1.40 16.09
N ALA A 280 -1.33 -2.19 15.03
CA ALA A 280 -0.29 -2.90 14.32
C ALA A 280 0.72 -1.94 13.65
N TYR A 281 0.25 -0.86 13.02
CA TYR A 281 1.13 0.17 12.44
C TYR A 281 2.09 0.76 13.49
N ALA A 282 1.54 1.23 14.61
CA ALA A 282 2.33 1.85 15.66
C ALA A 282 3.33 0.86 16.29
N THR A 283 2.87 -0.34 16.64
CA THR A 283 3.72 -1.36 17.28
C THR A 283 4.86 -1.82 16.36
N LEU A 284 4.59 -2.05 15.07
CA LEU A 284 5.63 -2.43 14.11
C LEU A 284 6.66 -1.32 13.88
N ALA A 285 6.25 -0.05 13.83
CA ALA A 285 7.21 1.07 13.74
C ALA A 285 8.09 1.15 15.00
N LEU A 286 7.49 1.13 16.19
CA LEU A 286 8.24 1.16 17.45
C LEU A 286 9.16 -0.05 17.61
N ARG A 287 8.71 -1.25 17.20
CA ARG A 287 9.52 -2.48 17.19
C ARG A 287 10.66 -2.39 16.18
N SER A 288 10.44 -1.80 15.00
CA SER A 288 11.51 -1.55 14.03
C SER A 288 12.60 -0.65 14.62
N LEU A 289 12.21 0.46 15.30
CA LEU A 289 13.16 1.33 15.99
C LEU A 289 13.87 0.61 17.15
N GLN A 290 13.18 -0.28 17.86
CA GLN A 290 13.77 -1.09 18.93
C GLN A 290 14.86 -2.01 18.38
N ARG A 291 14.61 -2.68 17.25
CA ARG A 291 15.59 -3.55 16.58
C ARG A 291 16.78 -2.77 16.04
N ASP A 292 16.56 -1.56 15.54
CA ASP A 292 17.62 -0.65 15.08
C ASP A 292 18.40 0.00 16.24
N GLY A 293 17.97 -0.21 17.49
CA GLY A 293 18.60 0.39 18.68
C GLY A 293 18.34 1.89 18.85
N THR A 294 17.34 2.43 18.14
CA THR A 294 17.01 3.86 18.11
C THR A 294 15.74 4.21 18.89
N LEU A 295 15.03 3.22 19.44
CA LEU A 295 13.86 3.45 20.29
C LEU A 295 14.28 4.01 21.67
N PRO A 296 13.80 5.21 22.07
CA PRO A 296 14.05 5.74 23.40
C PRO A 296 13.46 4.83 24.50
N ALA A 297 14.17 4.73 25.63
CA ALA A 297 13.78 3.83 26.71
C ALA A 297 12.33 4.04 27.21
N TYR A 298 11.87 5.30 27.26
CA TYR A 298 10.54 5.67 27.73
C TYR A 298 9.40 5.17 26.82
N ALA A 299 9.68 4.85 25.56
CA ALA A 299 8.67 4.37 24.61
C ALA A 299 8.43 2.85 24.69
N ASN A 300 9.27 2.11 25.42
CA ASN A 300 9.11 0.65 25.57
C ASN A 300 7.80 0.26 26.24
N GLU A 301 7.33 1.03 27.22
CA GLU A 301 6.07 0.73 27.90
C GLU A 301 4.88 0.87 26.93
N ALA A 302 4.89 1.90 26.08
CA ALA A 302 3.86 2.09 25.06
C ALA A 302 3.83 0.94 24.06
N LEU A 303 5.00 0.51 23.57
CA LEU A 303 5.13 -0.67 22.71
C LEU A 303 4.51 -1.92 23.36
N GLN A 304 4.92 -2.25 24.59
CA GLN A 304 4.43 -3.42 25.31
C GLN A 304 2.91 -3.37 25.56
N ARG A 305 2.35 -2.19 25.83
CA ARG A 305 0.90 -2.02 26.00
C ARG A 305 0.14 -2.31 24.72
N GLY A 306 0.64 -1.86 23.57
CA GLY A 306 0.05 -2.16 22.26
C GLY A 306 0.12 -3.65 21.92
N GLU A 307 1.26 -4.28 22.16
CA GLU A 307 1.46 -5.71 21.93
C GLU A 307 0.55 -6.58 22.81
N ARG A 308 0.41 -6.21 24.09
CA ARG A 308 -0.56 -6.87 24.99
C ARG A 308 -1.99 -6.71 24.52
N TRP A 309 -2.36 -5.55 23.96
CA TRP A 309 -3.69 -5.33 23.42
C TRP A 309 -3.94 -6.20 22.18
N LEU A 310 -2.97 -6.29 21.25
CA LEU A 310 -3.08 -7.15 20.06
C LEU A 310 -3.13 -8.64 20.40
N ALA A 311 -2.50 -9.04 21.52
CA ALA A 311 -2.50 -10.41 22.00
C ALA A 311 -3.79 -10.82 22.72
N ASP A 312 -4.70 -9.89 23.04
CA ASP A 312 -5.98 -10.18 23.67
C ASP A 312 -6.93 -10.84 22.65
N PRO A 313 -7.27 -12.15 22.80
CA PRO A 313 -8.13 -12.83 21.84
C PRO A 313 -9.55 -12.26 21.79
N GLN A 314 -9.98 -11.52 22.83
CA GLN A 314 -11.30 -10.89 22.86
C GLN A 314 -11.37 -9.62 21.99
N ARG A 315 -10.22 -9.07 21.63
CA ARG A 315 -10.06 -7.85 20.81
C ARG A 315 -9.52 -8.16 19.43
N ALA A 316 -9.36 -9.45 19.13
CA ALA A 316 -8.84 -9.90 17.87
C ALA A 316 -9.73 -9.33 16.77
N PHE A 317 -9.13 -8.46 15.96
CA PHE A 317 -9.76 -7.86 14.78
C PHE A 317 -10.85 -6.82 15.10
N ASP A 318 -10.75 -6.18 16.28
CA ASP A 318 -11.49 -4.97 16.59
C ASP A 318 -11.23 -3.89 15.52
N GLY A 319 -12.31 -3.28 15.03
CA GLY A 319 -12.25 -2.26 13.98
C GLY A 319 -12.20 -2.81 12.55
N GLU A 320 -12.57 -4.08 12.32
CA GLU A 320 -12.62 -4.69 10.98
C GLU A 320 -13.47 -3.92 9.95
N ASP A 321 -14.46 -3.14 10.40
CA ASP A 321 -15.31 -2.31 9.53
C ASP A 321 -14.65 -0.98 9.11
N VAL A 322 -13.50 -0.63 9.70
CA VAL A 322 -12.83 0.63 9.42
C VAL A 322 -11.98 0.51 8.15
N ALA A 323 -12.40 1.27 7.13
CA ALA A 323 -11.69 1.41 5.87
C ALA A 323 -10.66 2.55 5.94
N TYR A 324 -9.37 2.22 6.09
CA TYR A 324 -8.28 3.22 6.13
C TYR A 324 -7.70 3.53 4.75
N TRP A 325 -7.73 2.56 3.84
CA TRP A 325 -7.12 2.68 2.52
C TRP A 325 -8.02 3.48 1.60
N LEU A 326 -7.42 4.22 0.68
CA LEU A 326 -8.11 5.14 -0.20
C LEU A 326 -7.94 4.71 -1.67
N ALA A 327 -9.05 4.67 -2.39
CA ALA A 327 -9.10 4.56 -3.84
C ALA A 327 -10.06 5.64 -4.37
N LYS A 328 -11.06 5.26 -5.16
CA LYS A 328 -12.21 6.14 -5.46
C LYS A 328 -13.08 6.39 -4.22
N GLU A 329 -13.09 5.40 -3.31
CA GLU A 329 -13.73 5.43 -2.01
C GLU A 329 -12.79 4.82 -0.96
N PRO A 330 -13.02 5.05 0.34
CA PRO A 330 -12.35 4.31 1.38
C PRO A 330 -12.66 2.80 1.27
N TYR A 331 -11.63 1.97 1.39
CA TYR A 331 -11.75 0.52 1.42
C TYR A 331 -10.81 -0.11 2.46
N ARG A 332 -10.97 -1.42 2.70
CA ARG A 332 -10.08 -2.21 3.55
C ARG A 332 -9.59 -3.44 2.78
N PRO A 333 -8.28 -3.55 2.45
CA PRO A 333 -7.71 -4.77 1.91
C PRO A 333 -7.61 -5.80 3.03
N ARG A 334 -8.69 -6.57 3.25
CA ARG A 334 -8.86 -7.42 4.44
C ARG A 334 -7.68 -8.35 4.71
N ARG A 335 -7.11 -8.97 3.67
CA ARG A 335 -5.94 -9.85 3.81
C ARG A 335 -4.71 -9.10 4.31
N LEU A 336 -4.45 -7.92 3.76
CA LEU A 336 -3.31 -7.10 4.15
C LEU A 336 -3.50 -6.52 5.56
N ALA A 337 -4.67 -5.95 5.87
CA ALA A 337 -4.96 -5.43 7.20
C ALA A 337 -4.80 -6.52 8.28
N ARG A 338 -5.31 -7.73 8.00
CA ARG A 338 -5.12 -8.91 8.85
C ARG A 338 -3.65 -9.29 9.00
N LEU A 339 -2.87 -9.19 7.93
CA LEU A 339 -1.45 -9.48 8.00
C LEU A 339 -0.70 -8.49 8.88
N TRP A 340 -1.01 -7.19 8.82
CA TRP A 340 -0.42 -6.19 9.72
C TRP A 340 -0.62 -6.61 11.18
N GLU A 341 -1.86 -6.93 11.55
CA GLU A 341 -2.23 -7.37 12.90
C GLU A 341 -1.49 -8.65 13.32
N LEU A 342 -1.47 -9.67 12.45
CA LEU A 342 -0.80 -10.94 12.73
C LEU A 342 0.73 -10.82 12.78
N ALA A 343 1.32 -9.98 11.92
CA ALA A 343 2.77 -9.76 11.90
C ALA A 343 3.22 -8.99 13.14
N ALA A 344 2.45 -7.98 13.58
CA ALA A 344 2.70 -7.27 14.84
C ALA A 344 2.61 -8.23 16.04
N LEU A 345 1.57 -9.05 16.08
CA LEU A 345 1.39 -10.07 17.12
C LEU A 345 2.56 -11.07 17.13
N ALA A 346 2.93 -11.59 15.96
CA ALA A 346 4.01 -12.56 15.82
C ALA A 346 5.38 -11.95 16.19
N ALA A 347 5.66 -10.71 15.80
CA ALA A 347 6.90 -10.01 16.17
C ALA A 347 7.05 -9.84 17.68
N ALA A 348 5.94 -9.65 18.41
CA ALA A 348 5.97 -9.57 19.87
C ALA A 348 6.35 -10.89 20.56
N HIS A 349 6.08 -12.04 19.92
CA HIS A 349 6.26 -13.37 20.50
C HIS A 349 7.46 -14.14 19.94
N LEU A 350 7.85 -13.86 18.71
CA LEU A 350 8.88 -14.59 17.96
C LEU A 350 10.14 -13.76 17.68
N GLY A 351 10.06 -12.44 17.83
CA GLY A 351 11.10 -11.48 17.45
C GLY A 351 12.01 -11.01 18.56
#